data_AF-A0A1H3FMI9-F1
#
_entry.id   AF-A0A1H3FMI9-F1
#
_cell.length_a   1.000
_cell.length_b   1.000
_cell.length_c   1.000
_cell.angle_alpha   90.00
_cell.angle_beta   90.00
_cell.angle_gamma   90.00
#
_symmetry.space_group_name_H-M   'P 1'
#
loop_
_entity.id
_entity.type
_entity.pdbx_description
1 polymer ?
#
loop_
_entity_poly.entity_id
_entity_poly.type
_entity_poly.pdbx_seq_one_letter_code
_entity_poly.pdbx_strand_id
1 'polypeptide(L)' 'MDIDAELRRQIVVSLAAVLVFVVGLVAVGSRYGTGTGSSGEISLAPAGGIALVGLLGGFVLLMALVGVYLMRANDTDGSI' A
#
# COMPACT_ATOMS: atom_id res chain seq x y z
N MET A 1 10.29 22.37 19.57
CA MET A 1 10.60 22.00 18.17
C MET A 1 9.39 21.26 17.64
N ASP A 2 8.42 21.99 17.09
CA ASP A 2 7.11 21.46 16.66
C ASP A 2 7.15 20.69 15.33
N ILE A 3 8.34 20.59 14.74
CA ILE A 3 8.67 19.79 13.56
C ILE A 3 8.43 18.28 13.79
N ASP A 4 8.44 17.81 15.03
CA ASP A 4 8.48 16.36 15.32
C ASP A 4 7.12 15.64 15.27
N ALA A 5 5.99 16.35 15.19
CA ALA A 5 4.65 15.74 15.18
C ALA A 5 4.10 15.57 13.75
N GLU A 6 4.15 16.62 12.94
CA GLU A 6 3.61 16.61 11.58
C GLU A 6 4.47 15.78 10.62
N LEU A 7 5.80 15.99 10.63
CA LEU A 7 6.73 15.16 9.83
C LEU A 7 6.65 13.69 10.24
N ARG A 8 6.48 13.42 11.54
CA ARG A 8 6.29 12.04 12.04
C ARG A 8 4.99 11.44 11.53
N ARG A 9 3.87 12.18 11.54
CA ARG A 9 2.58 11.69 11.02
C ARG A 9 2.68 11.38 9.53
N GLN A 10 3.32 12.24 8.75
CA GLN A 10 3.51 12.05 7.32
C GLN A 10 4.41 10.86 7.00
N ILE A 11 5.54 10.73 7.70
CA ILE A 11 6.48 9.60 7.54
C ILE A 11 5.79 8.29 7.93
N VAL A 12 5.06 8.25 9.05
CA VAL A 12 4.36 7.04 9.52
C VAL A 12 3.28 6.61 8.53
N VAL A 13 2.53 7.55 7.96
CA VAL A 13 1.48 7.22 6.98
C VAL A 13 2.07 6.69 5.69
N SER A 14 3.11 7.33 5.16
CA SER A 14 3.82 6.86 3.95
C SER A 14 4.42 5.47 4.18
N LEU A 15 5.10 5.27 5.31
CA LEU A 15 5.69 3.99 5.68
C LEU A 15 4.60 2.90 5.82
N ALA A 16 3.50 3.20 6.50
CA ALA A 16 2.39 2.27 6.66
C ALA A 16 1.79 1.86 5.31
N ALA A 17 1.59 2.82 4.40
CA ALA A 17 1.04 2.53 3.08
C ALA A 17 1.96 1.64 2.25
N VAL A 18 3.28 1.90 2.28
CA VAL A 18 4.27 1.05 1.61
C VAL A 18 4.27 -0.36 2.22
N LEU A 19 4.23 -0.49 3.54
CA LEU A 19 4.20 -1.80 4.20
C LEU A 19 2.95 -2.60 3.80
N VAL A 20 1.79 -1.96 3.76
CA VAL A 20 0.54 -2.61 3.31
C VAL A 20 0.67 -3.10 1.87
N PHE A 21 1.25 -2.29 0.99
CA PHE A 21 1.47 -2.67 -0.40
C PHE A 21 2.41 -3.87 -0.54
N VAL A 22 3.54 -3.84 0.15
CA VAL A 22 4.53 -4.93 0.14
C VAL A 22 3.92 -6.23 0.67
N VAL A 23 3.20 -6.17 1.80
CA VAL A 23 2.49 -7.34 2.35
C VAL A 23 1.50 -7.91 1.35
N GLY A 24 0.76 -7.06 0.63
CA GLY A 24 -0.14 -7.48 -0.42
C GLY A 24 0.59 -8.21 -1.55
N LEU A 25 1.72 -7.69 -2.03
CA LEU A 25 2.52 -8.32 -3.08
C LEU A 25 3.04 -9.69 -2.64
N VAL A 26 3.54 -9.80 -1.41
CA VAL A 26 3.99 -11.08 -0.83
C VAL A 26 2.82 -12.07 -0.74
N ALA A 27 1.63 -11.61 -0.35
CA ALA A 27 0.44 -12.45 -0.30
C ALA A 27 0.01 -12.96 -1.68
N VAL A 28 0.05 -12.10 -2.71
CA VAL A 28 -0.26 -12.51 -4.09
C VAL A 28 0.80 -13.48 -4.62
N GLY A 29 2.09 -13.17 -4.44
CA GLY A 29 3.18 -14.03 -4.88
C GLY A 29 3.15 -15.42 -4.21
N SER A 30 2.90 -15.48 -2.90
CA SER A 30 2.83 -16.75 -2.16
C SER A 30 1.61 -17.60 -2.50
N ARG A 31 0.46 -17.00 -2.86
CA ARG A 31 -0.77 -17.73 -3.21
C ARG A 31 -0.87 -18.14 -4.66
N TYR A 32 -0.35 -17.33 -5.58
CA TYR A 32 -0.52 -17.52 -7.02
C TYR A 32 0.78 -17.86 -7.76
N GLY A 33 1.92 -17.92 -7.05
CA GLY A 33 3.18 -18.40 -7.60
C GLY A 33 3.09 -19.89 -7.93
N THR A 34 3.32 -20.24 -9.19
CA THR A 34 3.29 -21.64 -9.66
C THR A 34 4.68 -22.27 -9.73
N GLY A 35 5.73 -21.53 -9.37
CA GLY A 35 7.12 -21.98 -9.31
C GLY A 35 8.09 -20.95 -9.90
N THR A 36 9.39 -21.16 -9.67
CA THR A 36 10.44 -20.46 -10.41
C THR A 36 10.64 -21.14 -11.76
N GLY A 37 10.42 -20.39 -12.84
CA GLY A 37 10.80 -20.82 -14.19
C GLY A 37 12.31 -21.07 -14.27
N SER A 38 12.75 -21.73 -15.34
CA SER A 38 14.15 -22.14 -15.59
C SER A 38 15.18 -20.99 -15.48
N SER A 39 14.72 -19.75 -15.54
CA SER A 39 15.44 -18.48 -15.52
C SER A 39 15.34 -17.72 -14.18
N GLY A 40 14.76 -18.31 -13.13
CA GLY A 40 14.57 -17.65 -11.82
C GLY A 40 13.39 -16.66 -11.77
N GLU A 41 12.59 -16.61 -12.83
CA GLU A 41 11.37 -15.80 -12.90
C GLU A 41 10.25 -16.46 -12.09
N ILE A 42 9.49 -15.68 -11.33
CA ILE A 42 8.32 -16.16 -10.62
C ILE A 42 7.19 -16.27 -11.65
N SER A 43 6.82 -17.50 -12.04
CA SER A 43 5.63 -17.71 -12.86
C SER A 43 4.38 -17.56 -12.00
N LEU A 44 3.45 -16.73 -12.45
CA LEU A 44 2.14 -16.56 -11.83
C LEU A 44 1.09 -17.34 -12.63
N ALA A 45 0.19 -18.00 -11.92
CA ALA A 45 -1.04 -18.49 -12.54
C ALA A 45 -1.82 -17.32 -13.19
N PRO A 46 -2.64 -17.56 -14.23
CA PRO A 46 -3.46 -16.51 -14.84
C PRO A 46 -4.31 -15.71 -13.82
N ALA A 47 -4.81 -16.38 -12.79
CA ALA A 47 -5.54 -15.75 -11.68
C ALA A 47 -4.65 -14.79 -10.85
N GLY A 48 -3.34 -15.05 -10.76
CA GLY A 48 -2.38 -14.18 -10.08
C GLY A 48 -2.22 -12.84 -10.78
N GLY A 49 -2.29 -12.81 -12.12
CA GLY A 49 -2.31 -11.55 -12.87
C GLY A 49 -3.51 -10.67 -12.52
N ILE A 50 -4.70 -11.27 -12.45
CA ILE A 50 -5.92 -10.56 -12.03
C ILE A 50 -5.80 -10.09 -10.57
N ALA A 51 -5.23 -10.91 -9.68
CA ALA A 51 -4.98 -10.54 -8.30
C ALA A 51 -4.01 -9.36 -8.17
N LEU A 52 -2.96 -9.29 -9.00
CA LEU A 52 -2.05 -8.13 -9.05
C LEU A 52 -2.76 -6.86 -9.50
N VAL A 53 -3.58 -6.93 -10.56
CA VAL A 53 -4.36 -5.78 -11.02
C VAL A 53 -5.34 -5.31 -9.94
N GLY A 54 -6.02 -6.24 -9.27
CA GLY A 54 -6.90 -5.95 -8.14
C GLY A 54 -6.15 -5.32 -6.96
N LEU A 55 -4.94 -5.81 -6.65
CA LEU A 55 -4.08 -5.23 -5.62
C LEU A 55 -3.64 -3.81 -5.98
N LEU A 56 -3.24 -3.57 -7.22
CA LEU A 56 -2.87 -2.23 -7.70
C LEU A 56 -4.07 -1.27 -7.64
N GLY A 57 -5.22 -1.69 -8.14
CA GLY A 57 -6.46 -0.90 -8.06
C GLY A 57 -6.86 -0.62 -6.60
N GLY A 58 -6.78 -1.63 -5.74
CA GLY A 58 -7.05 -1.50 -4.31
C GLY A 58 -6.07 -0.55 -3.61
N PHE A 59 -4.78 -0.58 -3.97
CA PHE A 59 -3.79 0.34 -3.43
C PHE A 59 -4.05 1.79 -3.82
N VAL A 60 -4.45 2.04 -5.08
CA VAL A 60 -4.86 3.39 -5.52
C VAL A 60 -6.08 3.87 -4.72
N LEU A 61 -7.09 3.01 -4.53
CA LEU A 61 -8.26 3.34 -3.72
C LEU A 61 -7.90 3.59 -2.25
N LEU A 62 -6.98 2.80 -1.69
CA LEU A 62 -6.45 3.00 -0.35
C LEU A 62 -5.79 4.38 -0.24
N MET A 63 -4.94 4.75 -1.21
CA MET A 63 -4.29 6.06 -1.22
C MET A 63 -5.30 7.21 -1.36
N ALA A 64 -6.36 7.03 -2.14
CA ALA A 64 -7.45 8.01 -2.19
C ALA A 64 -8.13 8.15 -0.82
N LEU A 65 -8.39 7.04 -0.12
CA LEU A 65 -8.97 7.05 1.22
C LEU A 65 -8.03 7.72 2.24
N VAL A 66 -6.73 7.42 2.19
CA VAL A 66 -5.70 8.04 3.04
C VAL A 66 -5.63 9.54 2.79
N GLY A 67 -5.67 9.98 1.53
CA GLY A 67 -5.70 11.40 1.18
C GLY A 67 -6.93 12.11 1.79
N VAL A 68 -8.12 11.52 1.66
CA VAL A 68 -9.35 12.06 2.28
C VAL A 68 -9.25 12.07 3.81
N TYR A 69 -8.68 11.04 4.42
CA TYR A 69 -8.49 10.97 5.86
C TYR A 69 -7.55 12.08 6.37
N LEU A 70 -6.44 12.32 5.67
CA LEU A 70 -5.49 13.38 6.02
C LEU A 70 -6.13 14.78 5.91
N MET A 71 -6.92 15.04 4.85
CA MET A 71 -7.66 16.30 4.72
C MET A 71 -8.58 16.54 5.92
N ARG A 72 -9.33 15.51 6.34
CA ARG A 72 -10.22 15.58 7.51
C ARG A 72 -9.46 15.75 8.83
N ALA A 73 -8.35 15.04 9.01
CA ALA A 73 -7.56 15.11 10.23
C ALA A 73 -6.93 16.51 10.39
N ASN A 74 -6.57 17.16 9.28
CA ASN A 74 -6.01 18.51 9.29
C ASN A 74 -7.07 19.59 9.55
N ASP A 75 -8.32 19.39 9.12
CA ASP A 75 -9.44 20.30 9.43
C ASP A 75 -9.81 20.33 10.93
N THR A 76 -9.49 19.25 11.67
CA THR A 76 -9.85 19.14 13.10
C THR A 76 -8.88 19.91 14.02
N ASP A 77 -7.62 20.10 13.59
CA ASP A 77 -6.57 20.81 14.36
C ASP A 77 -6.60 22.35 14.17
N GLY A 78 -7.48 22.86 13.28
CA GLY A 78 -7.57 24.29 12.93
C GLY A 78 -8.61 25.13 13.69
N SER A 79 -9.19 24.63 14.78
CA SER A 79 -10.29 25.32 15.48
C SER A 79 -10.23 25.27 17.00
N ILE A 80 -9.21 25.87 17.61
CA ILE A 80 -9.35 26.47 18.96
C ILE A 80 -8.51 27.74 19.10
#